data_AF-A0A0S8HKG6-F1
#
_entry.id   AF-A0A0S8HKG6-F1
#
_cell.length_a   1.000
_cell.length_b   1.000
_cell.length_c   1.000
_cell.angle_alpha   90.00
_cell.angle_beta   90.00
_cell.angle_gamma   90.00
#
_symmetry.space_group_name_H-M   'P 1'
#
loop_
_entity.id
_entity.type
_entity.pdbx_description
1 polymer ?
#
loop_
_entity_poly.entity_id
_entity_poly.type
_entity_poly.pdbx_seq_one_letter_code
_entity_poly.pdbx_strand_id
1 'polypeptide(L)'
;MLALMLAAAMIGGAAFSRLRLPRIVGYILGGLALKLALMGLGGAGAPAAGRLLAGNPQVLDFIRSLALAVVLFSIGLAFEVHHLRRLGGSLLRVGLAQAGGALLLTFA
;
A
#
# COMPACT_ATOMS: atom_id res chain seq x y z
N MET A 1 -15.22 11.02 0.76
CA MET A 1 -14.70 9.75 0.21
C MET A 1 -13.39 9.32 0.85
N LEU A 2 -12.38 10.20 0.94
CA LEU A 2 -11.12 9.85 1.61
C LEU A 2 -11.32 9.32 3.05
N ALA A 3 -12.18 9.96 3.84
CA ALA A 3 -12.52 9.52 5.19
C ALA A 3 -13.14 8.11 5.24
N LEU A 4 -13.97 7.75 4.25
CA LEU A 4 -14.55 6.40 4.13
C LEU A 4 -13.47 5.36 3.79
N MET A 5 -12.55 5.69 2.89
CA MET A 5 -11.42 4.83 2.54
C MET A 5 -10.51 4.60 3.73
N LEU A 6 -10.18 5.67 4.47
CA LEU A 6 -9.39 5.59 5.70
C LEU A 6 -10.11 4.80 6.78
N ALA A 7 -11.40 5.03 7.00
CA ALA A 7 -12.20 4.28 7.97
C ALA A 7 -12.24 2.78 7.63
N ALA A 8 -12.50 2.43 6.37
CA ALA A 8 -12.51 1.04 5.93
C ALA A 8 -11.14 0.37 6.10
N ALA A 9 -10.04 1.08 5.77
CA ALA A 9 -8.70 0.60 6.04
C ALA A 9 -8.46 0.41 7.54
N MET A 10 -8.75 1.41 8.38
CA MET A 10 -8.55 1.32 9.83
C MET A 10 -9.34 0.17 10.46
N ILE A 11 -10.60 -0.01 10.07
CA ILE A 11 -11.45 -1.11 10.54
C ILE A 11 -10.87 -2.46 10.09
N GLY A 12 -10.51 -2.59 8.81
CA GLY A 12 -9.92 -3.82 8.26
C GLY A 12 -8.60 -4.18 8.94
N GLY A 13 -7.71 -3.21 9.13
CA GLY A 13 -6.44 -3.42 9.84
C GLY A 13 -6.62 -3.73 11.33
N ALA A 14 -7.56 -3.08 12.00
CA ALA A 14 -7.90 -3.37 13.39
C ALA A 14 -8.45 -4.81 13.54
N ALA A 15 -9.38 -5.21 12.68
CA ALA A 15 -9.94 -6.56 12.65
C ALA A 15 -8.85 -7.62 12.44
N PHE A 16 -7.96 -7.42 11.47
CA PHE A 16 -6.87 -8.35 11.18
C PHE A 16 -5.82 -8.38 12.29
N SER A 17 -5.59 -7.26 12.97
CA SER A 17 -4.70 -7.25 14.14
C SER A 17 -5.25 -8.08 15.31
N ARG A 18 -6.58 -8.14 15.49
CA ARG A 18 -7.21 -9.02 16.49
C ARG A 18 -7.07 -10.49 16.12
N LEU A 19 -7.06 -10.81 14.84
CA LEU A 19 -6.86 -12.16 14.32
C LEU A 19 -5.38 -12.59 14.25
N ARG A 20 -4.45 -11.74 14.74
CA ARG A 20 -2.99 -11.94 14.63
C ARG A 20 -2.49 -12.08 13.18
N LEU A 21 -3.21 -11.50 12.23
CA LEU A 21 -2.83 -11.43 10.83
C LEU A 21 -2.13 -10.11 10.50
N PRO A 22 -1.30 -10.05 9.44
CA PRO A 22 -0.65 -8.81 9.03
C PRO A 22 -1.68 -7.71 8.70
N ARG A 23 -1.52 -6.54 9.32
CA ARG A 23 -2.43 -5.39 9.13
C ARG A 23 -2.60 -4.96 7.67
N ILE A 24 -1.54 -5.10 6.87
CA ILE A 24 -1.53 -4.77 5.43
C ILE A 24 -2.62 -5.55 4.69
N VAL A 25 -2.79 -6.85 5.01
CA VAL A 25 -3.85 -7.67 4.43
C VAL A 25 -5.22 -7.13 4.81
N GLY A 26 -5.40 -6.72 6.07
CA GLY A 26 -6.63 -6.09 6.55
C GLY A 26 -6.94 -4.77 5.84
N TYR A 27 -5.95 -3.93 5.56
CA TYR A 27 -6.14 -2.69 4.79
C TYR A 27 -6.64 -2.96 3.37
N ILE A 28 -6.03 -3.93 2.68
CA ILE A 28 -6.41 -4.33 1.32
C ILE A 28 -7.83 -4.89 1.30
N LEU A 29 -8.14 -5.82 2.20
CA LEU A 29 -9.46 -6.43 2.27
C LEU A 29 -10.54 -5.45 2.74
N GLY A 30 -10.22 -4.52 3.63
CA GLY A 30 -11.12 -3.43 4.02
C GLY A 30 -11.50 -2.54 2.83
N GLY A 31 -10.53 -2.16 2.00
CA GLY A 31 -10.78 -1.42 0.77
C GLY A 31 -11.60 -2.21 -0.26
N LEU A 32 -11.31 -3.51 -0.41
CA LEU A 32 -12.07 -4.41 -1.29
C LEU A 32 -13.52 -4.57 -0.82
N ALA A 33 -13.74 -4.78 0.47
CA ALA A 33 -15.07 -4.88 1.06
C ALA A 33 -15.85 -3.57 0.90
N LEU A 34 -15.21 -2.42 1.10
CA LEU A 34 -15.82 -1.11 0.84
C LEU A 34 -16.26 -0.98 -0.63
N LYS A 35 -15.41 -1.40 -1.57
CA LYS A 35 -15.75 -1.40 -3.00
C LYS A 35 -16.98 -2.28 -3.29
N LEU A 36 -17.01 -3.50 -2.74
CA LEU A 36 -18.14 -4.43 -2.92
C LEU A 36 -19.43 -3.90 -2.29
N ALA A 37 -19.34 -3.32 -1.09
CA ALA A 37 -20.47 -2.71 -0.40
C ALA A 37 -21.07 -1.55 -1.20
N LEU A 38 -20.22 -0.68 -1.76
CA LEU A 38 -20.65 0.45 -2.60
C LEU A 38 -21.23 -0.02 -3.94
N MET A 39 -20.73 -1.12 -4.51
CA MET A 39 -21.31 -1.72 -5.71
C MET A 39 -22.68 -2.37 -5.43
N GLY A 40 -22.86 -3.00 -4.26
CA GLY A 40 -24.12 -3.65 -3.88
C GLY A 40 -25.24 -2.68 -3.46
N LEU A 41 -24.90 -1.50 -2.94
CA LEU A 41 -25.86 -0.46 -2.56
C LEU A 41 -26.45 0.31 -3.75
N GLY A 42 -25.77 0.29 -4.91
CA GLY A 42 -26.22 0.95 -6.13
C GLY A 42 -26.96 -0.01 -7.04
N GLY A 43 -28.29 -0.11 -6.93
CA GLY A 43 -29.14 -0.82 -7.90
C GLY A 43 -29.05 -0.30 -9.35
N ALA A 44 -28.27 0.76 -9.59
CA ALA A 44 -27.93 1.28 -10.90
C ALA A 44 -26.39 1.34 -11.07
N GLY A 45 -25.83 0.28 -11.64
CA GLY A 45 -24.62 0.32 -12.46
C GLY A 45 -23.28 0.57 -11.74
N ALA A 46 -22.38 -0.41 -11.89
CA ALA A 46 -20.92 -0.31 -11.74
C ALA A 46 -20.27 1.07 -12.03
N PRO A 47 -20.70 1.91 -13.00
CA PRO A 47 -20.13 3.24 -13.23
C PRO A 47 -20.32 4.27 -12.09
N ALA A 48 -21.40 4.25 -11.31
CA ALA A 48 -21.66 5.28 -10.29
C ALA A 48 -20.76 5.11 -9.06
N ALA A 49 -20.62 3.88 -8.57
CA ALA A 49 -19.67 3.52 -7.52
C ALA A 49 -18.23 3.78 -7.98
N GLY A 50 -17.90 3.45 -9.23
CA GLY A 50 -16.60 3.74 -9.83
C GLY A 50 -16.27 5.24 -9.84
N ARG A 51 -17.23 6.11 -10.16
CA ARG A 51 -17.05 7.58 -10.12
C ARG A 51 -16.94 8.14 -8.71
N LEU A 52 -17.67 7.57 -7.74
CA LEU A 52 -17.58 7.94 -6.32
C LEU A 52 -16.23 7.51 -5.71
N LEU A 53 -15.71 6.36 -6.11
CA LEU A 53 -14.40 5.83 -5.70
C LEU A 53 -13.23 6.46 -6.47
N ALA A 54 -13.46 7.01 -7.66
CA ALA A 54 -12.42 7.62 -8.49
C ALA A 54 -11.78 8.85 -7.83
N GLY A 55 -12.45 9.47 -6.85
CA GLY A 55 -11.89 10.56 -6.05
C GLY A 55 -11.30 11.70 -6.90
N ASN A 56 -10.51 12.56 -6.26
CA ASN A 56 -9.63 13.47 -7.00
C ASN A 56 -8.26 12.76 -7.11
N PRO A 57 -7.83 12.35 -8.32
CA PRO A 57 -6.59 11.60 -8.51
C PRO A 57 -5.36 12.35 -7.96
N GLN A 58 -5.37 13.69 -8.04
CA GLN A 58 -4.26 14.52 -7.54
C GLN A 58 -4.06 14.38 -6.02
N VAL A 59 -5.15 14.29 -5.26
CA VAL A 59 -5.08 14.12 -3.80
C VAL A 59 -4.57 12.72 -3.44
N LEU A 60 -4.99 11.71 -4.20
CA LEU A 60 -4.51 10.34 -4.02
C LEU A 60 -3.02 10.20 -4.36
N ASP A 61 -2.56 10.84 -5.43
CA ASP A 61 -1.15 10.88 -5.83
C ASP A 61 -0.29 11.61 -4.80
N PHE A 62 -0.80 12.71 -4.24
CA PHE A 62 -0.13 13.41 -3.14
C PHE A 62 0.00 12.52 -1.90
N ILE A 63 -1.09 11.86 -1.47
CA ILE A 63 -1.08 10.95 -0.31
C ILE A 63 -0.14 9.77 -0.57
N ARG A 64 -0.17 9.18 -1.77
CA ARG A 64 0.73 8.09 -2.17
C ARG A 64 2.19 8.52 -2.08
N SER A 65 2.52 9.68 -2.61
CA SER A 65 3.90 10.20 -2.61
C SER A 65 4.38 10.49 -1.18
N LEU A 66 3.52 11.10 -0.36
CA LEU A 66 3.80 11.36 1.04
C LEU A 66 3.98 10.05 1.83
N ALA A 67 3.09 9.07 1.63
CA ALA A 67 3.17 7.77 2.29
C ALA A 67 4.46 7.03 1.90
N LEU A 68 4.83 7.03 0.62
CA LEU A 68 6.08 6.44 0.16
C LEU A 68 7.29 7.14 0.80
N ALA A 69 7.31 8.47 0.81
CA ALA A 69 8.39 9.23 1.45
C ALA A 69 8.52 8.88 2.94
N VAL A 70 7.41 8.85 3.68
CA VAL A 70 7.39 8.50 5.11
C VAL A 70 7.85 7.07 5.34
N VAL A 71 7.39 6.11 4.53
CA VAL A 71 7.78 4.70 4.67
C VAL A 71 9.26 4.52 4.35
N LEU A 72 9.76 5.08 3.24
CA LEU A 72 11.18 5.02 2.88
C LEU A 72 12.05 5.69 3.95
N PHE A 73 11.63 6.85 4.45
CA PHE A 73 12.34 7.57 5.51
C PHE A 73 12.38 6.76 6.81
N SER A 74 11.25 6.16 7.20
CA SER A 74 11.14 5.33 8.40
C SER A 74 12.01 4.07 8.30
N ILE A 75 12.03 3.42 7.13
CA ILE A 75 12.93 2.30 6.84
C ILE A 75 14.39 2.76 6.94
N GLY A 76 14.73 3.90 6.35
CA GLY A 76 16.08 4.47 6.41
C GLY A 76 16.55 4.76 7.84
N LEU A 77 15.67 5.28 8.69
CA LEU A 77 15.95 5.53 10.11
C LEU A 77 16.16 4.26 10.94
N ALA A 78 15.53 3.14 10.55
CA ALA A 78 15.68 1.87 11.25
C ALA A 78 17.06 1.22 11.05
N PHE A 79 17.84 1.67 10.06
CA PHE A 79 19.19 1.16 9.80
C PHE A 79 20.27 2.02 10.44
N GLU A 80 21.12 1.41 11.25
CA GLU A 80 22.31 2.10 11.76
C GLU A 80 23.33 2.35 10.65
N VAL A 81 23.79 3.60 10.55
CA VAL A 81 24.78 4.04 9.54
C VAL A 81 26.06 3.20 9.58
N HIS A 82 26.45 2.70 10.76
CA HIS A 82 27.62 1.85 10.93
C HIS A 82 27.48 0.49 10.22
N HIS A 83 26.32 -0.16 10.36
CA HIS A 83 26.01 -1.41 9.68
C HIS A 83 25.91 -1.24 8.16
N LEU A 84 25.34 -0.11 7.70
CA LEU A 84 25.27 0.28 6.30
C LEU A 84 26.66 0.44 5.65
N ARG A 85 27.62 1.06 6.33
CA ARG A 85 28.98 1.22 5.80
C ARG A 85 29.73 -0.11 5.70
N ARG A 86 29.50 -1.04 6.64
CA ARG A 86 30.18 -2.33 6.66
C ARG A 86 29.60 -3.32 5.64
N LEU A 87 28.28 -3.33 5.45
CA LEU A 87 27.57 -4.29 4.60
C LEU A 87 27.11 -3.70 3.26
N GLY A 88 27.24 -2.39 3.06
CA GLY A 88 26.67 -1.66 1.93
C GLY A 88 27.05 -2.24 0.57
N GLY A 89 28.32 -2.57 0.34
CA GLY A 89 28.76 -3.13 -0.96
C GLY A 89 28.22 -4.53 -1.27
N SER A 90 27.87 -5.33 -0.24
CA SER A 90 27.21 -6.62 -0.44
C SER A 90 25.71 -6.44 -0.67
N LEU A 91 25.06 -5.62 0.17
CA LEU A 91 23.64 -5.28 0.05
C LEU A 91 23.32 -4.66 -1.32
N LEU A 92 24.19 -3.80 -1.84
CA LEU A 92 23.98 -3.14 -3.12
C LEU A 92 24.04 -4.14 -4.28
N ARG A 93 24.99 -5.07 -4.27
CA ARG A 93 25.09 -6.12 -5.30
C ARG A 93 23.92 -7.10 -5.23
N VAL A 94 23.56 -7.55 -4.05
CA VAL A 94 22.41 -8.46 -3.87
C VAL A 94 21.11 -7.77 -4.27
N GLY A 95 20.90 -6.52 -3.84
CA GLY A 95 19.73 -5.73 -4.18
C GLY A 95 19.61 -5.47 -5.68
N LEU A 96 20.71 -5.10 -6.35
CA LEU A 96 20.72 -4.91 -7.81
C LEU A 96 20.48 -6.23 -8.56
N ALA A 97 21.07 -7.34 -8.10
CA ALA A 97 20.84 -8.65 -8.70
C ALA A 97 19.38 -9.11 -8.54
N GLN A 98 18.77 -8.89 -7.37
CA GLN A 98 17.37 -9.19 -7.12
C GLN A 98 16.44 -8.31 -7.95
N ALA A 99 16.69 -7.00 -8.00
CA ALA A 99 15.89 -6.06 -8.80
C ALA A 99 15.99 -6.37 -10.30
N GLY A 100 17.22 -6.61 -10.79
CA GLY A 100 17.46 -7.00 -12.17
C GLY A 100 16.83 -8.34 -12.53
N GLY A 101 16.97 -9.34 -11.66
CA GLY A 101 16.34 -10.66 -11.84
C GLY A 101 14.81 -10.58 -11.85
N ALA A 102 14.22 -9.80 -10.95
CA ALA A 102 12.77 -9.59 -10.92
C ALA A 102 12.26 -8.88 -12.19
N LEU A 103 13.00 -7.89 -12.68
CA LEU A 103 12.69 -7.20 -13.94
C LEU A 103 12.73 -8.18 -15.11
N LEU A 104 13.80 -8.97 -15.23
CA LEU A 104 13.93 -9.95 -16.31
C LEU A 104 12.82 -11.00 -16.26
N LEU A 105 12.49 -11.57 -15.09
CA LEU A 105 11.46 -12.60 -14.98
C LEU A 105 10.03 -12.09 -15.16
N THR A 106 9.77 -10.81 -14.87
CA THR A 106 8.43 -10.23 -15.00
C THR A 106 8.16 -9.73 -16.42
N PHE A 107 9.21 -9.28 -17.14
CA PHE A 107 9.09 -8.63 -18.44
C PHE A 107 9.76 -9.39 -19.61
N ALA A 108 10.38 -10.56 -19.37
CA ALA A 108 10.76 -11.50 -20.42
C ALA A 108 9.60 -12.47 -20.72
#